data_AF-A0A4Q8UBH4-F1
#
_entry.id   AF-A0A4Q8UBH4-F1
#
_cell.length_a   1.000
_cell.length_b   1.000
_cell.length_c   1.000
_cell.angle_alpha   90.00
_cell.angle_beta   90.00
_cell.angle_gamma   90.00
#
_symmetry.space_group_name_H-M   'P 1'
#
loop_
_entity.id
_entity.type
_entity.pdbx_description
1 polymer ?
#
loop_
_entity_poly.entity_id
_entity_poly.type
_entity_poly.pdbx_seq_one_letter_code
_entity_poly.pdbx_strand_id
1 'polypeptide(L)'
;MKNELDSKFLLQVFDKIRQHGDKEDEQYKLMGITAFTDYDGYTLFIEDVNVKLQFGFHNQYRFDYTSADHYVSFEKKLEADRQHILKLVYNFSFDLKKSAPSLSSVSLKSLRRSTLM
;
A
#
# COMPACT_ATOMS: atom_id res chain seq x y z
N MET A 1 -23.88 -11.81 -7.44
CA MET A 1 -22.62 -11.65 -6.68
C MET A 1 -22.33 -10.16 -6.63
N LYS A 2 -22.51 -9.53 -5.46
CA LYS A 2 -22.27 -8.09 -5.27
C LYS A 2 -20.83 -7.93 -4.79
N ASN A 3 -19.88 -7.85 -5.71
CA ASN A 3 -18.54 -7.39 -5.37
C ASN A 3 -18.61 -5.87 -5.31
N GLU A 4 -19.18 -5.34 -4.22
CA GLU A 4 -18.93 -3.95 -3.87
C GLU A 4 -17.44 -3.87 -3.49
N LEU A 5 -16.63 -3.21 -4.30
CA LEU A 5 -15.22 -2.99 -3.96
C LEU A 5 -15.17 -2.30 -2.59
N ASP A 6 -14.43 -2.91 -1.66
CA ASP A 6 -14.27 -2.41 -0.31
C ASP A 6 -13.66 -1.00 -0.38
N SER A 7 -14.35 0.00 0.17
CA SER A 7 -13.88 1.38 0.18
C SER A 7 -12.49 1.50 0.80
N LYS A 8 -12.19 0.65 1.80
CA LYS A 8 -10.87 0.58 2.41
C LYS A 8 -9.82 0.12 1.41
N PHE A 9 -10.15 -0.83 0.53
CA PHE A 9 -9.26 -1.28 -0.52
C PHE A 9 -8.93 -0.16 -1.51
N LEU A 10 -9.93 0.59 -1.98
CA LEU A 10 -9.72 1.70 -2.91
C LEU A 10 -8.81 2.78 -2.31
N LEU A 11 -9.04 3.12 -1.03
CA LEU A 11 -8.18 4.06 -0.30
C LEU A 11 -6.74 3.56 -0.15
N GLN A 12 -6.56 2.27 0.12
CA GLN A 12 -5.22 1.66 0.21
C GLN A 12 -4.48 1.68 -1.13
N VAL A 13 -5.17 1.42 -2.24
CA VAL A 13 -4.58 1.50 -3.58
C VAL A 13 -4.19 2.94 -3.90
N PHE A 14 -5.08 3.90 -3.63
CA PHE A 14 -4.80 5.32 -3.84
C PHE A 14 -3.57 5.80 -3.05
N ASP A 15 -3.52 5.48 -1.75
CA ASP A 15 -2.40 5.83 -0.87
C ASP A 15 -1.07 5.20 -1.35
N LYS A 16 -1.11 3.96 -1.82
CA LYS A 16 0.05 3.29 -2.43
C LYS A 16 0.56 4.04 -3.67
N ILE A 17 -0.33 4.40 -4.59
CA ILE A 17 0.06 5.13 -5.80
C ILE A 17 0.66 6.49 -5.43
N ARG A 18 0.12 7.16 -4.41
CA ARG A 18 0.69 8.42 -3.91
C ARG A 18 2.08 8.28 -3.28
N GLN A 19 2.34 7.18 -2.57
CA GLN A 19 3.61 6.95 -1.87
C GLN A 19 4.72 6.42 -2.79
N HIS A 20 4.37 5.65 -3.81
CA HIS A 20 5.33 4.91 -4.64
C HIS A 20 5.30 5.28 -6.12
N GLY A 21 4.29 6.02 -6.57
CA GLY A 21 4.18 6.49 -7.95
C GLY A 21 5.03 7.72 -8.21
N ASP A 22 5.33 7.93 -9.49
CA ASP A 22 5.97 9.15 -9.97
C ASP A 22 4.96 10.30 -9.91
N LYS A 23 5.34 11.39 -9.24
CA LYS A 23 4.50 12.59 -9.15
C LYS A 23 4.74 13.46 -10.39
N GLU A 24 3.67 13.72 -11.14
CA GLU A 24 3.62 14.64 -12.27
C GLU A 24 2.47 15.62 -12.02
N ASP A 25 2.80 16.89 -11.78
CA ASP A 25 1.85 17.92 -11.33
C ASP A 25 1.05 17.46 -10.10
N GLU A 26 -0.28 17.45 -10.16
CA GLU A 26 -1.19 17.00 -9.09
C GLU A 26 -1.62 15.53 -9.26
N GLN A 27 -0.92 14.78 -10.11
CA GLN A 27 -1.19 13.37 -10.39
C GLN A 27 -0.03 12.48 -9.96
N TYR A 28 -0.37 11.24 -9.62
CA TYR A 28 0.57 10.20 -9.24
C TYR A 28 0.40 9.01 -10.17
N LYS A 29 1.48 8.55 -10.80
CA LYS A 29 1.46 7.46 -11.77
C LYS A 29 2.23 6.27 -11.27
N LEU A 30 1.59 5.10 -11.25
CA LEU A 30 2.22 3.85 -10.85
C LEU A 30 1.67 2.70 -11.70
N MET A 31 2.55 1.94 -12.36
CA MET A 31 2.19 0.73 -13.11
C MET A 31 1.05 0.92 -14.14
N GLY A 32 0.99 2.10 -14.77
CA GLY A 32 -0.03 2.43 -15.77
C GLY A 32 -1.40 2.80 -15.19
N ILE A 33 -1.47 3.04 -13.88
CA ILE A 33 -2.60 3.66 -13.19
C ILE A 33 -2.22 5.07 -12.77
N THR A 34 -3.15 5.99 -12.94
CA THR A 34 -3.04 7.39 -12.50
C THR A 34 -3.99 7.63 -11.34
N ALA A 35 -3.52 8.29 -10.30
CA ALA A 35 -4.30 8.67 -9.13
C ALA A 35 -4.19 10.17 -8.85
N PHE A 36 -5.31 10.83 -8.60
CA PHE A 36 -5.36 12.26 -8.29
C PHE A 36 -6.64 12.61 -7.54
N THR A 37 -6.75 13.85 -7.06
CA THR A 37 -7.99 14.38 -6.48
C THR A 37 -8.55 15.51 -7.31
N ASP A 38 -9.83 15.83 -7.10
CA ASP A 38 -10.37 17.13 -7.51
C ASP A 38 -9.71 18.29 -6.76
N TYR A 39 -10.13 19.50 -7.13
CA TYR A 39 -9.56 20.75 -6.63
C TYR A 39 -9.72 20.96 -5.12
N ASP A 40 -10.81 20.47 -4.52
CA ASP A 40 -11.06 20.58 -3.08
C ASP A 40 -10.56 19.35 -2.29
N GLY A 41 -10.13 18.30 -2.98
CA GLY A 41 -9.51 17.12 -2.39
C GLY A 41 -10.51 16.10 -1.84
N TYR A 42 -11.82 16.30 -2.07
CA TYR A 42 -12.84 15.42 -1.52
C TYR A 42 -13.16 14.21 -2.39
N THR A 43 -12.96 14.34 -3.70
CA THR A 43 -13.13 13.24 -4.64
C THR A 43 -11.77 12.77 -5.10
N LEU A 44 -11.50 11.48 -4.91
CA LEU A 44 -10.33 10.85 -5.51
C LEU A 44 -10.71 10.14 -6.80
N PHE A 45 -9.76 10.14 -7.72
CA PHE A 45 -9.84 9.45 -9.00
C PHE A 45 -8.70 8.44 -9.10
N ILE A 46 -9.04 7.26 -9.61
CA ILE A 46 -8.07 6.23 -9.99
C ILE A 46 -8.45 5.81 -11.41
N GLU A 47 -7.55 5.97 -12.36
CA GLU A 47 -7.87 5.69 -13.76
C GLU A 47 -6.73 5.03 -14.51
N ASP A 48 -7.11 4.26 -15.53
CA ASP A 48 -6.22 3.84 -16.61
C ASP A 48 -6.76 4.34 -17.95
N VAL A 49 -6.16 3.88 -19.05
CA VAL A 49 -6.55 4.30 -20.41
C VAL A 49 -8.02 4.01 -20.75
N ASN A 50 -8.66 3.02 -20.12
CA ASN A 50 -9.99 2.55 -20.49
C ASN A 50 -11.05 2.71 -19.39
N VAL A 51 -10.64 2.87 -18.13
CA VAL A 51 -11.54 2.91 -16.98
C VAL A 51 -11.19 4.08 -16.08
N LYS A 52 -12.23 4.83 -15.68
CA LYS A 52 -12.13 5.85 -14.65
C LYS A 52 -12.97 5.46 -13.44
N LEU A 53 -12.34 5.40 -12.27
CA LEU A 53 -13.00 5.27 -10.98
C LEU A 53 -13.04 6.63 -10.31
N GLN A 54 -14.25 7.08 -9.97
CA GLN A 54 -14.48 8.20 -9.08
C GLN A 54 -14.92 7.67 -7.72
N PHE A 55 -14.25 8.06 -6.65
CA PHE A 55 -14.62 7.71 -5.28
C PHE A 55 -14.79 8.99 -4.46
N GLY A 56 -16.00 9.18 -3.92
CA GLY A 56 -16.40 10.38 -3.20
C GLY A 56 -17.06 10.07 -1.85
N PHE A 57 -17.84 11.02 -1.37
CA PHE A 57 -18.46 10.97 -0.04
C PHE A 57 -19.37 9.75 0.18
N HIS A 58 -19.51 9.37 1.45
CA HIS A 58 -20.36 8.26 1.90
C HIS A 58 -20.05 6.93 1.21
N ASN A 59 -18.76 6.70 0.90
CA ASN A 59 -18.29 5.50 0.22
C ASN A 59 -18.95 5.25 -1.15
N GLN A 60 -19.43 6.32 -1.78
CA GLN A 60 -19.99 6.23 -3.12
C GLN A 60 -18.87 6.23 -4.15
N TYR A 61 -18.96 5.29 -5.07
CA TYR A 61 -18.07 5.23 -6.20
C TYR A 61 -18.80 4.93 -7.49
N ARG A 62 -18.21 5.40 -8.58
CA ARG A 62 -18.69 5.19 -9.93
C ARG A 62 -17.54 4.81 -10.83
N PHE A 63 -17.79 3.82 -11.67
CA PHE A 63 -16.92 3.46 -12.77
C PHE A 63 -17.48 4.03 -14.07
N ASP A 64 -16.59 4.58 -14.89
CA ASP A 64 -16.85 4.92 -16.28
C ASP A 64 -15.99 4.04 -17.17
N TYR A 65 -16.63 3.25 -18.03
CA TYR A 65 -16.00 2.33 -18.99
C TYR A 65 -16.97 1.99 -20.12
N THR A 66 -16.41 1.62 -21.27
CA THR A 66 -17.19 1.29 -22.49
C THR A 66 -17.43 -0.21 -22.67
N SER A 67 -16.66 -1.07 -22.00
CA SER A 67 -16.79 -2.53 -22.06
C SER A 67 -16.52 -3.19 -20.71
N ALA A 68 -17.24 -4.27 -20.42
CA ALA A 68 -17.04 -5.06 -19.21
C ALA A 68 -15.61 -5.65 -19.11
N ASP A 69 -14.98 -5.95 -20.25
CA ASP A 69 -13.60 -6.45 -20.27
C ASP A 69 -12.59 -5.41 -19.78
N HIS A 70 -12.86 -4.12 -20.02
CA HIS A 70 -12.06 -3.03 -19.47
C HIS A 70 -12.17 -2.97 -17.96
N TYR A 71 -13.41 -3.06 -17.43
CA TYR A 71 -13.63 -3.13 -15.99
C TYR A 71 -12.89 -4.31 -15.35
N VAL A 72 -13.04 -5.52 -15.90
CA VAL A 72 -12.39 -6.73 -15.36
C VAL A 72 -10.86 -6.61 -15.40
N SER A 73 -10.31 -6.01 -16.47
CA SER A 73 -8.87 -5.79 -16.60
C SER A 73 -8.37 -4.76 -15.59
N PHE A 74 -9.13 -3.69 -15.37
CA PHE A 74 -8.83 -2.66 -14.40
C PHE A 74 -8.86 -3.19 -12.96
N GLU A 75 -9.92 -3.92 -12.60
CA GLU A 75 -10.06 -4.55 -11.27
C GLU A 75 -8.88 -5.47 -10.94
N LYS A 76 -8.41 -6.25 -11.92
CA LYS A 76 -7.20 -7.09 -11.77
C LYS A 76 -5.94 -6.28 -11.50
N LYS A 77 -5.77 -5.10 -12.13
CA LYS A 77 -4.62 -4.22 -11.86
C LYS A 77 -4.66 -3.69 -10.43
N LEU A 78 -5.82 -3.23 -9.96
CA LEU A 78 -5.98 -2.74 -8.58
C LEU A 78 -5.67 -3.84 -7.56
N GLU A 79 -6.13 -5.07 -7.78
CA GLU A 79 -5.85 -6.19 -6.88
C GLU A 79 -4.37 -6.59 -6.91
N ALA A 80 -3.72 -6.58 -8.08
CA ALA A 80 -2.27 -6.79 -8.18
C ALA A 80 -1.50 -5.74 -7.37
N ASP A 81 -1.95 -4.48 -7.40
CA ASP A 81 -1.36 -3.40 -6.63
C ASP A 81 -1.47 -3.62 -5.13
N ARG A 82 -2.61 -4.12 -4.65
CA ARG A 82 -2.81 -4.49 -3.24
C ARG A 82 -1.91 -5.63 -2.80
N GLN A 83 -1.75 -6.69 -3.61
CA GLN A 83 -0.88 -7.82 -3.27
C GLN A 83 0.60 -7.41 -3.16
N HIS A 84 1.01 -6.37 -3.88
CA HIS A 84 2.35 -5.81 -3.75
C HIS A 84 2.58 -5.16 -2.37
N ILE A 85 1.57 -4.53 -1.77
CA ILE A 85 1.64 -3.96 -0.40
C ILE A 85 1.90 -5.08 0.61
N LEU A 86 1.20 -6.21 0.49
CA LEU A 86 1.42 -7.36 1.38
C LEU A 86 2.85 -7.87 1.27
N LYS A 87 3.42 -7.97 0.06
CA LYS A 87 4.81 -8.39 -0.13
C LYS A 87 5.82 -7.39 0.43
N LEU A 88 5.62 -6.09 0.24
CA LEU A 88 6.52 -5.06 0.80
C LEU A 88 6.50 -5.07 2.33
N VAL A 89 5.32 -5.11 2.95
CA VAL A 89 5.17 -5.17 4.41
C VAL A 89 5.76 -6.47 4.98
N TYR A 90 5.52 -7.63 4.34
CA TYR A 90 6.07 -8.91 4.81
C TYR A 90 7.59 -8.98 4.65
N ASN A 91 8.13 -8.50 3.53
CA ASN A 91 9.58 -8.49 3.30
C ASN A 91 10.28 -7.48 4.21
N PHE A 92 9.68 -6.32 4.48
CA PHE A 92 10.22 -5.34 5.43
C PHE A 92 10.24 -5.87 6.87
N SER A 93 9.21 -6.62 7.28
CA SER A 93 9.18 -7.31 8.58
C SER A 93 10.25 -8.42 8.68
N PHE A 94 10.59 -9.06 7.56
CA PHE A 94 11.65 -10.07 7.51
C PHE A 94 13.06 -9.45 7.61
N ASP A 95 13.31 -8.31 6.97
CA ASP A 95 14.59 -7.61 7.05
C ASP A 95 14.88 -7.08 8.47
N LEU A 96 13.88 -6.54 9.17
CA LEU A 96 14.03 -6.09 10.57
C LEU A 96 14.41 -7.22 11.54
N LYS A 97 14.01 -8.48 11.26
CA LYS A 97 14.40 -9.63 12.09
C LYS A 97 15.82 -10.13 11.81
N LYS A 98 16.40 -9.85 10.63
CA LYS A 98 17.78 -10.24 10.29
C LYS A 98 18.84 -9.24 10.78
N SER A 99 18.45 -7.99 11.06
CA SER A 99 19.39 -6.93 11.47
C SER A 99 19.56 -6.76 12.99
N ALA A 100 18.91 -7.58 13.83
CA ALA A 100 19.17 -7.56 15.27
C ALA A 100 20.52 -8.24 15.56
N PRO A 101 21.52 -7.54 16.13
CA PRO A 101 22.76 -8.18 16.53
C PRO A 101 22.47 -9.18 17.66
N SER A 102 22.93 -10.42 17.49
CA SER A 102 22.86 -11.42 18.57
C SER A 102 23.64 -10.90 19.77
N LEU A 103 22.94 -10.60 20.87
CA LEU A 103 23.59 -10.41 22.17
C LEU A 103 24.16 -11.76 22.58
N SER A 104 25.44 -11.99 22.24
CA SER A 104 26.21 -13.12 22.72
C SER A 104 26.25 -13.05 24.24
N SER A 105 25.79 -14.13 24.88
CA SER A 105 25.82 -14.37 26.31
C SER A 105 27.16 -13.98 26.94
N VAL A 106 27.20 -12.90 27.72
CA VAL A 106 28.30 -12.64 28.63
C VAL A 106 28.27 -13.73 29.69
N SER A 107 29.30 -14.56 29.67
CA SER A 107 29.51 -15.66 30.61
C SER A 107 29.73 -15.09 32.02
N LEU A 108 28.75 -15.28 32.92
CA LEU A 108 28.94 -15.09 34.35
C LEU A 108 29.78 -16.26 34.89
N LYS A 109 31.09 -16.21 34.69
CA LYS A 109 32.05 -17.01 35.44
C LYS A 109 33.13 -16.10 36.00
N SER A 110 33.25 -16.18 37.33
CA SER A 110 34.43 -15.86 38.14
C SER A 110 34.73 -14.38 38.41
N LEU A 111 34.30 -13.90 39.59
CA LEU A 111 35.26 -13.32 40.53
C LEU A 111 34.78 -13.52 41.99
N ARG A 112 35.28 -14.57 42.64
CA ARG A 112 35.44 -14.60 44.11
C ARG A 112 36.78 -13.93 44.43
N ARG A 113 36.77 -13.01 45.41
CA ARG A 113 37.83 -12.72 46.42
C ARG A 113 37.33 -11.51 47.24
N SER A 114 36.84 -11.71 48.46
CA SER A 114 37.59 -11.70 49.73
C SER A 114 38.31 -10.39 50.05
N THR A 115 37.78 -9.60 51.00
CA THR A 115 38.52 -8.72 51.92
C THR A 115 37.56 -8.41 53.08
N LEU A 116 37.67 -9.10 54.22
CA LEU A 116 38.25 -8.60 55.49
C LEU A 116 38.01 -7.11 55.79
N MET A 117 37.12 -6.83 56.74
CA MET A 117 37.36 -6.00 57.93
C MET A 117 36.31 -6.30 58.99
#